data_AF-A0A6P7H0D0-F1
#
_entry.id   AF-A0A6P7H0D0-F1
#
_cell.length_a   1.000
_cell.length_b   1.000
_cell.length_c   1.000
_cell.angle_alpha   90.00
_cell.angle_beta   90.00
_cell.angle_gamma   90.00
#
_symmetry.space_group_name_H-M   'P 1'
#
loop_
_entity.id
_entity.type
_entity.pdbx_description
1 polymer ?
#
loop_
_entity_poly.entity_id
_entity_poly.type
_entity_poly.pdbx_seq_one_letter_code
_entity_poly.pdbx_strand_id
1 'polypeptide(L)'
;MSKSVLNGTKIIILKEIRDKKAILFGSFSDKLTKKDKIECWKTVHQKSTSLGLVPPNKDWTYSRDVFWQNLKKTTMKKVDNRRKTGSGGGTDSKFTEMDN
;
A
#
# COMPACT_ATOMS: atom_id res chain seq x y z
N MET A 1 15.87 9.99 -6.18
CA MET A 1 15.18 9.86 -4.88
C MET A 1 15.93 8.84 -4.02
N SER A 2 16.31 9.17 -2.78
CA SER A 2 17.07 8.24 -1.92
C SER A 2 16.17 7.10 -1.40
N LYS A 3 16.76 5.94 -1.05
CA LYS A 3 16.02 4.78 -0.52
C LYS A 3 15.18 5.14 0.73
N SER A 4 15.66 6.07 1.55
CA SER A 4 14.94 6.54 2.75
C SER A 4 13.67 7.33 2.40
N VAL A 5 13.74 8.22 1.40
CA VAL A 5 12.60 9.02 0.92
C VAL A 5 11.55 8.13 0.23
N LEU A 6 12.00 7.11 -0.52
CA LEU A 6 11.12 6.10 -1.12
C LEU A 6 10.35 5.29 -0.06
N ASN A 7 10.96 5.03 1.10
CA ASN A 7 10.29 4.33 2.18
C ASN A 7 9.25 5.23 2.89
N GLY A 8 9.56 6.52 3.09
CA GLY A 8 8.63 7.50 3.64
C GLY A 8 7.38 7.72 2.78
N THR A 9 7.56 7.84 1.46
CA THR A 9 6.45 8.02 0.51
C THR A 9 5.52 6.79 0.44
N LYS A 10 6.07 5.58 0.52
CA LYS A 10 5.26 4.35 0.61
C LYS A 10 4.39 4.31 1.87
N ILE A 11 4.90 4.80 3.01
CA ILE A 11 4.13 4.89 4.27
C ILE A 11 2.89 5.78 4.10
N ILE A 12 3.03 6.91 3.41
CA ILE A 12 1.92 7.84 3.16
C ILE A 12 0.80 7.12 2.40
N ILE A 13 1.12 6.32 1.38
CA ILE A 13 0.12 5.56 0.63
C ILE A 13 -0.47 4.42 1.47
N LEU A 14 0.31 3.76 2.33
CA LEU A 14 -0.21 2.74 3.23
C LEU A 14 -1.20 3.33 4.25
N LYS A 15 -0.93 4.52 4.80
CA LYS A 15 -1.86 5.26 5.69
C LYS A 15 -3.15 5.60 4.93
N GLU A 16 -3.03 6.12 3.71
CA GLU A 16 -4.17 6.41 2.84
C GLU A 16 -5.08 5.20 2.59
N ILE A 17 -4.48 4.03 2.28
CA ILE A 17 -5.20 2.77 2.06
C ILE A 17 -5.84 2.27 3.35
N ARG A 18 -5.18 2.44 4.51
CA ARG A 18 -5.72 2.10 5.83
C ARG A 18 -6.96 2.91 6.14
N ASP A 19 -6.92 4.23 5.96
CA ASP A 19 -8.03 5.14 6.25
C ASP A 19 -9.23 4.85 5.36
N LYS A 20 -8.97 4.45 4.12
CA LYS A 20 -9.99 4.07 3.12
C LYS A 20 -10.36 2.59 3.16
N LYS A 21 -9.88 1.81 4.15
CA LYS A 21 -10.06 0.34 4.20
C LYS A 21 -11.52 -0.08 4.09
N ALA A 22 -12.42 0.62 4.77
CA ALA A 22 -13.85 0.32 4.76
C ALA A 22 -14.47 0.42 3.35
N ILE A 23 -14.00 1.36 2.54
CA ILE A 23 -14.45 1.54 1.16
C ILE A 23 -13.75 0.52 0.25
N LEU A 24 -12.42 0.46 0.31
CA LEU A 24 -11.62 -0.37 -0.60
C LEU A 24 -11.90 -1.87 -0.45
N PHE A 25 -12.11 -2.32 0.78
CA PHE A 25 -12.19 -3.73 1.12
C PHE A 25 -13.50 -4.14 1.82
N GLY A 26 -14.42 -3.20 2.08
CA GLY A 26 -15.74 -3.52 2.63
C GLY A 26 -16.60 -4.33 1.67
N SER A 27 -17.59 -5.05 2.19
CA SER A 27 -18.56 -5.79 1.38
C SER A 27 -19.48 -4.83 0.62
N PHE A 28 -19.89 -5.22 -0.59
CA PHE A 28 -20.85 -4.43 -1.36
C PHE A 28 -22.17 -4.30 -0.59
N SER A 29 -22.77 -3.13 -0.66
CA SER A 29 -24.07 -2.81 -0.07
C SER A 29 -24.71 -1.67 -0.85
N ASP A 30 -25.95 -1.31 -0.51
CA ASP A 30 -26.63 -0.14 -1.09
C ASP A 30 -25.87 1.18 -0.84
N LYS A 31 -24.97 1.20 0.15
CA LYS A 31 -24.12 2.33 0.51
C LYS A 31 -22.68 2.22 -0.01
N LEU A 32 -22.26 1.04 -0.47
CA LEU A 32 -20.91 0.80 -0.99
C LEU A 32 -20.99 0.03 -2.30
N THR A 33 -20.85 0.77 -3.40
CA THR A 33 -20.98 0.27 -4.75
C THR A 33 -19.62 -0.06 -5.38
N LYS A 34 -19.67 -0.71 -6.54
CA LYS A 34 -18.48 -0.90 -7.39
C LYS A 34 -17.85 0.44 -7.81
N LYS A 35 -18.68 1.46 -8.05
CA LYS A 35 -18.22 2.79 -8.48
C LYS A 35 -17.38 3.45 -7.37
N ASP A 36 -17.85 3.39 -6.12
CA ASP A 36 -17.14 3.96 -4.96
C ASP A 36 -15.75 3.34 -4.80
N LYS A 37 -15.64 2.01 -4.98
CA LYS A 37 -14.35 1.33 -4.93
C LYS A 37 -13.41 1.77 -6.06
N ILE A 38 -13.92 1.91 -7.29
CA ILE A 38 -13.12 2.35 -8.44
C ILE A 38 -12.63 3.78 -8.22
N GLU A 39 -13.50 4.69 -7.79
CA GLU A 39 -13.14 6.08 -7.52
C GLU A 39 -12.11 6.17 -6.39
N CYS A 40 -12.30 5.40 -5.32
CA CYS A 40 -11.35 5.32 -4.22
C CYS A 40 -9.95 4.83 -4.67
N TRP A 41 -9.89 3.81 -5.54
CA TRP A 41 -8.63 3.36 -6.12
C TRP A 41 -8.00 4.38 -7.08
N LYS A 42 -8.81 5.14 -7.83
CA LYS A 42 -8.31 6.24 -8.66
C LYS A 42 -7.66 7.33 -7.82
N THR A 43 -8.24 7.70 -6.67
CA THR A 43 -7.63 8.65 -5.73
C THR A 43 -6.30 8.14 -5.19
N VAL A 44 -6.23 6.86 -4.78
CA VAL A 44 -4.96 6.24 -4.35
C VAL A 44 -3.93 6.23 -5.47
N HIS A 45 -4.36 5.94 -6.70
CA HIS A 45 -3.48 5.95 -7.88
C HIS A 45 -2.92 7.35 -8.17
N GLN A 46 -3.77 8.38 -8.21
CA GLN A 46 -3.35 9.77 -8.42
C GLN A 46 -2.30 10.20 -7.39
N LYS A 47 -2.52 9.88 -6.11
CA LYS A 47 -1.56 10.18 -5.03
C LYS A 47 -0.27 9.36 -5.16
N SER A 48 -0.36 8.10 -5.59
CA SER A 48 0.82 7.26 -5.82
C SER A 48 1.66 7.78 -7.00
N THR A 49 1.01 8.24 -8.06
CA THR A 49 1.66 8.83 -9.23
C THR A 49 2.30 10.18 -8.89
N SER A 50 1.61 11.05 -8.13
CA SER A 50 2.17 12.35 -7.71
C SER A 50 3.39 12.22 -6.79
N LEU A 51 3.46 11.15 -6.00
CA LEU A 51 4.63 10.83 -5.17
C LEU A 51 5.74 10.09 -5.94
N GLY A 52 5.55 9.81 -7.24
CA GLY A 52 6.51 9.09 -8.07
C GLY A 52 6.65 7.59 -7.75
N LEU A 53 5.67 7.01 -7.06
CA LEU A 53 5.66 5.58 -6.67
C LEU A 53 5.07 4.68 -7.76
N VAL A 54 4.14 5.20 -8.55
CA VAL A 54 3.54 4.52 -9.68
C VAL A 54 3.83 5.33 -10.95
N PRO A 55 4.29 4.70 -12.04
CA PRO A 55 4.52 5.40 -13.31
C PRO A 55 3.22 5.98 -13.88
N PRO A 56 3.26 7.19 -14.49
CA PRO A 56 2.06 7.88 -14.99
C PRO A 56 1.42 7.18 -16.20
N ASN A 57 2.12 6.28 -16.88
CA ASN A 57 1.59 5.48 -17.98
C ASN A 57 0.83 4.23 -17.50
N LYS A 58 0.70 4.03 -16.18
CA LYS A 58 -0.06 2.92 -15.59
C LYS A 58 -1.45 3.39 -15.18
N ASP A 59 -2.42 2.51 -15.33
CA ASP A 59 -3.80 2.76 -14.91
C ASP A 59 -4.01 2.49 -13.41
N TRP A 60 -5.12 2.95 -12.85
CA TRP A 60 -5.48 2.74 -11.44
C TRP A 60 -5.51 1.25 -11.06
N THR A 61 -5.83 0.37 -12.01
CA THR A 61 -5.81 -1.09 -11.85
C THR A 61 -4.41 -1.60 -11.46
N TYR A 62 -3.34 -1.03 -12.01
CA TYR A 62 -1.96 -1.36 -11.62
C TYR A 62 -1.69 -1.05 -10.14
N SER A 63 -2.24 0.05 -9.63
CA SER A 63 -2.08 0.45 -8.23
C SER A 63 -2.70 -0.58 -7.28
N ARG A 64 -3.84 -1.15 -7.67
CA ARG A 64 -4.56 -2.19 -6.92
C ARG A 64 -3.90 -3.57 -7.03
N ASP A 65 -3.63 -4.01 -8.27
CA ASP A 65 -3.30 -5.40 -8.56
C ASP A 65 -1.82 -5.70 -8.42
N VAL A 66 -0.96 -4.72 -8.68
CA VAL A 66 0.50 -4.91 -8.67
C VAL A 66 1.11 -4.18 -7.48
N PHE A 67 0.95 -2.85 -7.43
CA PHE A 67 1.65 -2.02 -6.44
C PHE A 67 1.23 -2.37 -5.01
N TRP A 68 -0.07 -2.35 -4.72
CA TRP A 68 -0.60 -2.71 -3.40
C TRP A 68 -0.29 -4.16 -3.02
N GLN A 69 -0.46 -5.11 -3.95
CA GLN A 69 -0.16 -6.52 -3.65
C GLN A 69 1.32 -6.74 -3.32
N ASN A 70 2.23 -6.08 -4.04
CA ASN A 70 3.66 -6.15 -3.76
C ASN A 70 4.01 -5.52 -2.41
N LEU A 71 3.44 -4.35 -2.08
CA LEU A 71 3.59 -3.74 -0.76
C LEU A 71 3.11 -4.66 0.36
N LYS A 72 1.88 -5.19 0.23
CA LYS A 72 1.29 -6.12 1.20
C LYS A 72 2.16 -7.36 1.39
N LYS A 73 2.64 -7.98 0.30
CA LYS A 73 3.54 -9.15 0.37
C LYS A 73 4.82 -8.83 1.12
N THR A 74 5.45 -7.69 0.86
CA THR A 74 6.69 -7.29 1.53
C THR A 74 6.46 -7.04 3.03
N THR A 75 5.38 -6.36 3.39
CA THR A 75 4.95 -6.18 4.78
C THR A 75 4.71 -7.52 5.48
N MET A 76 3.93 -8.42 4.89
CA MET A 76 3.64 -9.73 5.49
C MET A 76 4.90 -10.60 5.64
N LYS A 77 5.84 -10.54 4.70
CA LYS A 77 7.14 -11.22 4.83
C LYS A 77 7.93 -10.70 6.03
N LYS A 78 7.93 -9.38 6.27
CA LYS A 78 8.57 -8.77 7.43
C LYS A 78 7.93 -9.24 8.74
N VAL A 79 6.59 -9.29 8.79
CA VAL A 79 5.82 -9.79 9.95
C VAL A 79 6.13 -11.27 10.22
N ASP A 80 6.10 -12.12 9.20
CA ASP A 80 6.37 -13.56 9.34
C ASP A 80 7.81 -13.83 9.78
N ASN A 81 8.79 -13.09 9.23
CA ASN A 81 10.18 -13.17 9.68
C ASN A 81 10.31 -12.76 11.15
N ARG A 82 9.70 -11.62 11.55
CA ARG A 82 9.68 -11.19 12.96
C ARG A 82 9.12 -12.27 13.89
N ARG A 83 8.05 -12.95 13.47
CA ARG A 83 7.43 -14.05 14.24
C ARG A 83 8.36 -15.26 14.36
N LYS A 84 9.07 -15.63 13.30
CA LYS A 84 9.91 -16.84 13.24
C LYS A 84 11.25 -16.69 13.94
N THR A 85 11.91 -15.54 13.84
CA THR A 85 13.31 -15.39 14.27
C THR A 85 13.48 -14.60 15.56
N GLY A 86 12.41 -14.04 16.14
CA GLY A 86 12.42 -13.25 17.38
C GLY A 86 13.14 -11.89 17.27
N SER A 87 14.13 -11.79 16.38
CA SER A 87 14.67 -10.55 15.84
C SER A 87 13.99 -10.27 14.49
N GLY A 88 13.75 -9.00 14.15
CA GLY A 88 13.29 -8.59 12.80
C GLY A 88 14.40 -8.74 11.74
N GLY A 89 15.22 -9.78 11.86
CA GLY A 89 16.63 -9.83 11.49
C GLY A 89 16.90 -10.33 10.09
N GLY A 90 17.26 -9.37 9.24
CA GLY A 90 18.30 -9.43 8.22
C GLY A 90 18.79 -7.99 8.05
N THR A 91 20.05 -7.76 7.71
CA THR A 91 20.75 -6.44 7.69
C THR A 91 20.07 -5.29 6.90
N ASP A 92 18.92 -5.55 6.25
CA ASP A 92 18.16 -4.68 5.35
C ASP A 92 16.68 -4.42 5.79
N SER A 93 16.31 -4.67 7.04
CA SER A 93 14.92 -4.49 7.51
C SER A 93 14.50 -3.01 7.58
N LYS A 94 14.12 -2.40 6.44
CA LYS A 94 13.54 -1.04 6.41
C LYS A 94 12.20 -0.95 5.69
N PHE A 95 11.15 -1.09 6.50
CA PHE A 95 9.91 -0.32 6.46
C PHE A 95 9.67 0.16 7.89
N THR A 96 10.26 1.28 8.30
CA THR A 96 10.27 1.71 9.72
C THR A 96 8.99 2.39 10.19
N GLU A 97 8.01 2.51 9.29
CA GLU A 97 6.57 2.56 9.55
C GLU A 97 5.93 1.86 8.32
N MET A 98 4.76 1.24 8.28
CA MET A 98 3.72 0.95 9.27
C MET A 98 3.45 -0.57 9.22
N ASP A 99 3.45 -1.24 10.38
CA ASP A 99 2.98 -2.62 10.58
C ASP A 99 2.11 -2.60 11.86
N ASN A 100 0.88 -3.14 11.80
CA ASN A 100 -0.20 -3.13 12.81
C ASN A 100 -0.18 -2.05 13.92
#